data_AF-A0A536JS21-F1
#
_entry.id   AF-A0A536JS21-F1
#
_cell.length_a   1.000
_cell.length_b   1.000
_cell.length_c   1.000
_cell.angle_alpha   90.00
_cell.angle_beta   90.00
_cell.angle_gamma   90.00
#
_symmetry.space_group_name_H-M   'P 1'
#
loop_
_entity.id
_entity.type
_entity.pdbx_description
1 polymer ?
#
loop_
_entity_poly.entity_id
_entity_poly.type
_entity_poly.pdbx_seq_one_letter_code
_entity_poly.pdbx_strand_id
1 'polypeptide(L)'
;MQSGLGLGLLRGHRATVDQSPLLHVTLTGERTGYYEDFAAYELLGKASREVWVYDGVWSRHRQKTRGRQPTDHPRHAFVVAAQNHDQVGNRAAGERLSAVVDEGRLKAASALLLTTPFTPLLFQGEEWAASTPFQYFTDRADPGLGKNVAEGRRREVASFGWSPIEVPDPQDPSNFERSKVDRDELEEPYHRGMFTGTTT
;
A
#
# COMPACT_ATOMS: atom_id res chain seq x y z
N MET A 1 14.79 -10.85 -11.32
CA MET A 1 13.86 -11.64 -10.49
C MET A 1 12.55 -10.89 -10.41
N GLN A 2 11.45 -11.49 -10.87
CA GLN A 2 10.13 -10.87 -10.89
C GLN A 2 9.55 -10.84 -9.47
N SER A 3 9.49 -9.68 -8.80
CA SER A 3 8.53 -9.47 -7.72
C SER A 3 7.17 -9.20 -8.35
N GLY A 4 6.48 -10.28 -8.74
CA GLY A 4 5.06 -10.23 -8.98
C GLY A 4 4.38 -10.08 -7.63
N LEU A 5 4.06 -8.85 -7.23
CA LEU A 5 3.12 -8.54 -6.15
C LEU A 5 1.74 -9.02 -6.63
N GLY A 6 1.54 -10.34 -6.52
CA GLY A 6 0.38 -11.04 -7.01
C GLY A 6 -0.63 -11.14 -5.89
N LEU A 7 -1.55 -10.17 -5.82
CA LEU A 7 -2.81 -10.36 -5.11
C LEU A 7 -3.46 -11.63 -5.67
N GLY A 8 -3.51 -12.71 -4.89
CA GLY A 8 -4.28 -13.91 -5.24
C GLY A 8 -5.75 -13.52 -5.31
N LEU A 9 -6.36 -13.56 -6.48
CA LEU A 9 -7.74 -13.11 -6.68
C LEU A 9 -8.74 -14.26 -6.73
N LEU A 10 -9.89 -13.97 -6.12
CA LEU A 10 -11.16 -14.67 -6.31
C LEU A 10 -11.53 -14.68 -7.81
N ARG A 11 -12.12 -15.78 -8.28
CA ARG A 11 -12.59 -15.92 -9.67
C ARG A 11 -13.46 -14.72 -10.06
N GLY A 12 -13.13 -14.06 -11.18
CA GLY A 12 -13.91 -12.95 -11.75
C GLY A 12 -13.41 -11.54 -11.41
N HIS A 13 -12.45 -11.39 -10.47
CA HIS A 13 -11.92 -10.09 -10.08
C HIS A 13 -10.48 -9.89 -10.58
N ARG A 14 -10.10 -8.65 -10.90
CA ARG A 14 -8.74 -8.24 -11.27
C ARG A 14 -8.24 -7.21 -10.26
N ALA A 15 -7.14 -7.49 -9.57
CA ALA A 15 -6.48 -6.48 -8.74
C ALA A 15 -5.84 -5.43 -9.63
N THR A 16 -6.03 -4.17 -9.27
CA THR A 16 -5.39 -3.06 -9.96
C THR A 16 -4.29 -2.50 -9.06
N VAL A 17 -3.06 -2.86 -9.41
CA VAL A 17 -1.84 -2.52 -8.62
C VAL A 17 -1.49 -1.03 -8.75
N ASP A 18 -2.06 -0.31 -9.71
CA ASP A 18 -1.70 1.06 -10.06
C ASP A 18 -2.38 2.14 -9.18
N GLN A 19 -3.54 1.85 -8.60
CA GLN A 19 -4.34 2.85 -7.87
C GLN A 19 -3.75 3.21 -6.51
N SER A 20 -3.30 2.20 -5.77
CA SER A 20 -2.74 2.40 -4.43
C SER A 20 -1.50 3.30 -4.44
N PRO A 21 -0.48 3.09 -5.29
CA PRO A 21 0.65 4.01 -5.35
C PRO A 21 0.27 5.39 -5.88
N LEU A 22 -0.68 5.51 -6.81
CA LEU A 22 -1.16 6.82 -7.25
C LEU A 22 -1.80 7.62 -6.12
N LEU A 23 -2.67 6.98 -5.34
CA LEU A 23 -3.32 7.62 -4.20
C LEU A 23 -2.28 8.01 -3.14
N HIS A 24 -1.32 7.13 -2.85
CA HIS A 24 -0.22 7.42 -1.93
C HIS A 24 0.57 8.65 -2.35
N VAL A 25 1.01 8.72 -3.62
CA VAL A 25 1.78 9.86 -4.15
C VAL A 25 0.97 11.15 -4.14
N THR A 26 -0.33 11.07 -4.46
CA THR A 26 -1.24 12.22 -4.42
C THR A 26 -1.36 12.80 -3.01
N LEU A 27 -1.40 11.94 -1.99
CA LEU A 27 -1.62 12.34 -0.61
C LEU A 27 -0.33 12.76 0.12
N THR A 28 0.78 12.07 -0.14
CA THR A 28 2.07 12.27 0.57
C THR A 28 3.04 13.17 -0.18
N GLY A 29 2.94 13.21 -1.52
CA GLY A 29 3.95 13.82 -2.38
C GLY A 29 5.24 13.02 -2.51
N GLU A 30 5.35 11.82 -1.93
CA GLU A 30 6.53 10.94 -2.09
C GLU A 30 6.74 10.56 -3.56
N ARG A 31 8.00 10.51 -4.02
CA ARG A 31 8.34 10.20 -5.43
C ARG A 31 9.47 9.19 -5.57
N THR A 32 9.93 8.61 -4.48
CA THR A 32 11.09 7.71 -4.47
C THR A 32 10.72 6.33 -5.01
N GLY A 33 11.67 5.65 -5.67
CA GLY A 33 11.43 4.31 -6.20
C GLY A 33 10.37 4.31 -7.30
N TYR A 34 9.44 3.36 -7.24
CA TYR A 34 8.40 3.21 -8.28
C TYR A 34 7.29 4.27 -8.21
N TYR A 35 7.28 5.12 -7.17
CA TYR A 35 6.32 6.22 -7.04
C TYR A 35 6.55 7.33 -8.07
N GLU A 36 7.76 7.46 -8.63
CA GLU A 36 8.08 8.50 -9.62
C GLU A 36 7.17 8.49 -10.86
N ASP A 37 6.66 7.31 -11.22
CA ASP A 37 5.76 7.14 -12.37
C ASP A 37 4.33 7.63 -12.10
N PHE A 38 4.00 8.00 -10.85
CA PHE A 38 2.66 8.39 -10.41
C PHE A 38 2.55 9.85 -9.97
N ALA A 39 3.61 10.65 -10.17
CA ALA A 39 3.72 12.01 -9.62
C ALA A 39 2.78 13.08 -10.23
N ALA A 40 2.07 12.76 -11.32
CA ALA A 40 1.20 13.70 -12.04
C ALA A 40 -0.26 13.60 -11.54
N TYR A 41 -0.81 14.70 -11.02
CA TYR A 41 -2.16 14.74 -10.45
C TYR A 41 -3.26 14.36 -11.46
N GLU A 42 -3.05 14.63 -12.75
CA GLU A 42 -3.99 14.30 -13.83
C GLU A 42 -4.23 12.78 -13.93
N LEU A 43 -3.27 11.97 -13.46
CA LEU A 43 -3.40 10.53 -13.41
C LEU A 43 -4.53 10.10 -12.47
N LEU A 44 -4.84 10.86 -11.40
CA LEU A 44 -5.96 10.54 -10.52
C LEU A 44 -7.29 10.54 -11.27
N GLY A 45 -7.50 11.55 -12.12
CA GLY A 45 -8.70 11.63 -12.96
C GLY A 45 -8.78 10.48 -13.97
N LYS A 46 -7.66 10.17 -14.63
CA LYS A 46 -7.58 9.02 -15.56
C LYS A 46 -7.90 7.72 -14.84
N ALA A 47 -7.18 7.44 -13.76
CA ALA A 47 -7.30 6.20 -13.01
C ALA A 47 -8.70 6.08 -12.38
N SER A 48 -9.34 7.16 -11.95
CA SER A 48 -10.73 7.13 -11.47
C SER A 48 -11.72 6.75 -12.58
N ARG A 49 -11.45 7.13 -13.84
CA ARG A 49 -12.30 6.80 -14.99
C ARG A 49 -11.96 5.48 -15.65
N GLU A 50 -10.72 5.03 -15.60
CA GLU A 50 -10.25 3.92 -16.42
C GLU A 50 -9.66 2.80 -15.59
N VAL A 51 -9.53 2.96 -14.27
CA VAL A 51 -8.87 2.08 -13.30
C VAL A 51 -7.34 1.94 -13.45
N TRP A 52 -6.79 2.20 -14.63
CA TRP A 52 -5.35 2.05 -14.91
C TRP A 52 -4.62 3.39 -14.98
N VAL A 53 -3.35 3.36 -14.58
CA VAL A 53 -2.38 4.38 -14.99
C VAL A 53 -1.63 3.88 -16.22
N TYR A 54 -1.18 2.62 -16.17
CA TYR A 54 -0.46 1.97 -17.26
C TYR A 54 -1.42 1.31 -18.27
N ASP A 55 -1.56 1.93 -19.44
CA ASP A 55 -2.37 1.48 -20.57
C ASP A 55 -1.54 1.33 -21.87
N GLY A 56 -0.24 1.08 -21.73
CA GLY A 56 0.72 1.07 -22.84
C GLY A 56 1.67 2.27 -22.83
N VAL A 57 1.86 2.91 -21.68
CA VAL A 57 2.78 4.05 -21.50
C VAL A 57 4.15 3.60 -20.97
N TRP A 58 5.17 4.43 -21.22
CA TRP A 58 6.53 4.21 -20.72
C TRP A 58 6.61 4.41 -19.20
N SER A 59 7.12 3.42 -18.48
CA SER A 59 7.51 3.56 -17.07
C SER A 59 8.98 3.98 -16.99
N ARG A 60 9.25 5.13 -16.37
CA ARG A 60 10.61 5.61 -16.11
C ARG A 60 11.30 4.68 -15.11
N HIS A 61 10.60 4.23 -14.08
CA HIS A 61 11.19 3.35 -13.08
C HIS A 61 11.60 2.00 -13.66
N ARG A 62 10.74 1.39 -14.50
CA ARG A 62 10.97 0.05 -15.06
C ARG A 62 11.73 0.05 -16.38
N GLN A 63 12.00 1.23 -16.96
CA GLN A 63 12.68 1.40 -18.24
C GLN A 63 12.06 0.53 -19.36
N LYS A 64 10.72 0.47 -19.39
CA LYS A 64 9.94 -0.26 -20.41
C LYS A 64 8.51 0.23 -20.47
N THR A 65 7.85 -0.03 -21.60
CA THR A 65 6.40 0.15 -21.74
C THR A 65 5.64 -0.81 -20.85
N ARG A 66 4.63 -0.30 -20.13
CA ARG A 66 3.83 -1.04 -19.16
C ARG A 66 2.34 -0.87 -19.48
N GLY A 67 1.58 -1.89 -19.09
CA GLY A 67 0.14 -1.91 -19.26
C GLY A 67 -0.31 -2.54 -20.56
N ARG A 68 -1.62 -2.56 -20.72
CA ARG A 68 -2.35 -3.00 -21.92
C ARG A 68 -3.59 -2.14 -22.03
N GLN A 69 -4.19 -2.08 -23.21
CA GLN A 69 -5.40 -1.28 -23.38
C GLN A 69 -6.50 -1.66 -22.36
N PRO A 70 -7.30 -0.68 -21.90
CA PRO A 70 -8.42 -0.94 -21.02
C PRO A 70 -9.34 -2.01 -21.59
N THR A 71 -9.84 -2.87 -20.73
CA THR A 71 -10.78 -3.94 -21.08
C THR A 71 -12.22 -3.50 -20.84
N ASP A 72 -13.19 -4.03 -21.59
CA ASP A 72 -14.64 -3.81 -21.38
C ASP A 72 -15.22 -4.47 -20.11
N HIS A 73 -14.38 -4.78 -19.12
CA HIS A 73 -14.85 -5.33 -17.87
C HIS A 73 -15.63 -4.28 -17.07
N PRO A 74 -16.69 -4.68 -16.35
CA PRO A 74 -17.42 -3.77 -15.51
C PRO A 74 -16.53 -3.25 -14.39
N ARG A 75 -16.77 -2.01 -13.95
CA ARG A 75 -15.90 -1.31 -12.99
C ARG A 75 -15.74 -2.06 -11.66
N HIS A 76 -16.81 -2.69 -11.16
CA HIS A 76 -16.76 -3.49 -9.94
C HIS A 76 -15.87 -4.75 -10.05
N ALA A 77 -15.51 -5.20 -11.27
CA ALA A 77 -14.57 -6.32 -11.42
C ALA A 77 -13.13 -5.95 -11.01
N PHE A 78 -12.86 -4.67 -10.77
CA PHE A 78 -11.56 -4.19 -10.35
C PHE A 78 -11.49 -3.95 -8.86
N VAL A 79 -10.48 -4.52 -8.22
CA VAL A 79 -10.20 -4.28 -6.81
C VAL A 79 -9.22 -3.12 -6.69
N VAL A 80 -9.60 -2.12 -5.90
CA VAL A 80 -8.80 -0.94 -5.56
C VAL A 80 -8.58 -0.88 -4.05
N ALA A 81 -7.47 -0.31 -3.63
CA ALA A 81 -7.13 -0.17 -2.22
C ALA A 81 -6.32 1.11 -2.01
N ALA A 82 -6.50 1.79 -0.87
CA ALA A 82 -5.54 2.80 -0.44
C ALA A 82 -4.37 2.14 0.29
N GLN A 83 -4.65 1.10 1.09
CA GLN A 83 -3.65 0.31 1.78
C GLN A 83 -3.86 -1.19 1.54
N ASN A 84 -2.77 -1.95 1.54
CA ASN A 84 -2.78 -3.41 1.64
C ASN A 84 -1.45 -3.86 2.26
N HIS A 85 -1.30 -5.17 2.46
CA HIS A 85 -0.10 -5.74 3.08
C HIS A 85 1.20 -5.36 2.34
N ASP A 86 1.15 -5.22 1.02
CA ASP A 86 2.31 -4.84 0.21
C ASP A 86 2.61 -3.35 0.30
N GLN A 87 1.60 -2.47 0.21
CA GLN A 87 1.84 -1.02 0.23
C GLN A 87 2.27 -0.52 1.61
N VAL A 88 1.83 -1.18 2.68
CA VAL A 88 2.28 -0.91 4.05
C VAL A 88 3.56 -1.67 4.34
N GLY A 89 3.53 -3.00 4.20
CA GLY A 89 4.63 -3.89 4.61
C GLY A 89 5.89 -3.82 3.77
N ASN A 90 5.82 -3.30 2.52
CA ASN A 90 7.03 -3.08 1.73
C ASN A 90 7.78 -1.79 2.08
N ARG A 91 7.22 -0.90 2.91
CA ARG A 91 7.96 0.24 3.47
C ARG A 91 9.01 -0.23 4.47
N ALA A 92 10.00 0.62 4.77
CA ALA A 92 11.11 0.27 5.65
C ALA A 92 10.64 -0.13 7.06
N ALA A 93 9.81 0.72 7.68
CA ALA A 93 9.28 0.50 9.03
C ALA A 93 7.85 -0.07 9.06
N GLY A 94 7.24 -0.32 7.89
CA GLY A 94 5.86 -0.80 7.79
C GLY A 94 4.81 0.26 8.13
N GLU A 95 5.08 1.53 7.83
CA GLU A 95 4.19 2.63 8.18
C GLU A 95 2.87 2.55 7.41
N ARG A 96 1.76 2.72 8.12
CA ARG A 96 0.44 2.92 7.52
C ARG A 96 0.33 4.33 6.95
N LEU A 97 -0.64 4.55 6.07
CA LEU A 97 -0.96 5.88 5.57
C LEU A 97 -1.26 6.86 6.71
N SER A 98 -1.91 6.39 7.78
CA SER A 98 -2.21 7.18 9.00
C SER A 98 -0.98 7.73 9.72
N ALA A 99 0.19 7.14 9.54
CA ALA A 99 1.43 7.62 10.13
C ALA A 99 2.13 8.69 9.28
N VAL A 100 1.73 8.88 8.02
CA VAL A 100 2.46 9.73 7.06
C VAL A 100 1.60 10.85 6.45
N VAL A 101 0.30 10.90 6.75
CA VAL A 101 -0.58 12.01 6.35
C VAL A 101 -1.51 12.44 7.50
N ASP A 102 -2.06 13.65 7.39
CA ASP A 102 -3.06 14.16 8.33
C ASP A 102 -4.45 13.52 8.18
N GLU A 103 -5.30 13.70 9.20
CA GLU A 103 -6.67 13.18 9.26
C GLU A 103 -7.51 13.56 8.02
N GLY A 104 -7.37 14.79 7.53
CA GLY A 104 -8.13 15.28 6.38
C GLY A 104 -7.79 14.49 5.11
N ARG A 105 -6.49 14.19 4.91
CA ARG A 105 -6.01 13.33 3.82
C ARG A 105 -6.45 11.88 3.97
N LEU A 106 -6.50 11.34 5.20
CA LEU A 106 -7.04 9.99 5.44
C LEU A 106 -8.53 9.93 5.06
N LYS A 107 -9.32 10.89 5.52
CA LYS A 107 -10.75 10.98 5.17
C LYS A 107 -10.96 11.13 3.66
N ALA A 108 -10.13 11.93 2.98
CA ALA A 108 -10.16 12.04 1.53
C ALA A 108 -9.82 10.70 0.83
N ALA A 109 -8.82 9.97 1.32
CA ALA A 109 -8.47 8.64 0.82
C ALA A 109 -9.64 7.65 0.97
N SER A 110 -10.25 7.59 2.15
CA SER A 110 -11.42 6.74 2.43
C SER A 110 -12.62 7.12 1.56
N ALA A 111 -12.91 8.42 1.41
CA ALA A 111 -13.98 8.89 0.55
C ALA A 111 -13.76 8.48 -0.92
N LEU A 112 -12.56 8.72 -1.47
CA LEU A 112 -12.22 8.30 -2.82
C LEU A 112 -12.37 6.78 -2.98
N LEU A 113 -11.77 6.00 -2.09
CA LEU A 113 -11.80 4.55 -2.15
C LEU A 113 -13.24 4.00 -2.13
N LEU A 114 -14.05 4.43 -1.17
CA LEU A 114 -15.38 3.88 -0.89
C LEU A 114 -16.48 4.41 -1.82
N THR A 115 -16.25 5.53 -2.52
CA THR A 115 -17.24 6.11 -3.47
C THR A 115 -16.92 5.82 -4.93
N THR A 116 -15.78 5.17 -5.23
CA THR A 116 -15.49 4.75 -6.60
C THR A 116 -16.44 3.65 -7.07
N PRO A 117 -16.66 3.51 -8.40
CA PRO A 117 -17.41 2.39 -8.96
C PRO A 117 -16.66 1.05 -8.97
N PHE A 118 -15.51 0.98 -8.29
CA PHE A 118 -14.65 -0.19 -8.19
C PHE A 118 -14.98 -0.97 -6.91
N THR A 119 -14.44 -2.18 -6.76
CA THR A 119 -14.56 -2.94 -5.52
C THR A 119 -13.46 -2.49 -4.53
N PRO A 120 -13.80 -1.86 -3.39
CA PRO A 120 -12.80 -1.43 -2.42
C PRO A 120 -12.26 -2.62 -1.61
N LEU A 121 -10.98 -2.58 -1.32
CA LEU A 121 -10.30 -3.42 -0.33
C LEU A 121 -9.78 -2.53 0.78
N LEU A 122 -10.13 -2.87 2.02
CA LEU A 122 -9.58 -2.27 3.24
C LEU A 122 -8.53 -3.20 3.83
N PHE A 123 -7.45 -2.62 4.34
CA PHE A 123 -6.47 -3.34 5.14
C PHE A 123 -6.85 -3.29 6.62
N GLN A 124 -6.64 -4.37 7.37
CA GLN A 124 -7.06 -4.45 8.78
C GLN A 124 -6.59 -3.23 9.61
N GLY A 125 -7.51 -2.55 10.29
CA GLY A 125 -7.24 -1.35 11.09
C GLY A 125 -7.18 -0.04 10.29
N GLU A 126 -7.27 -0.07 8.97
CA GLU A 126 -7.36 1.13 8.13
C GLU A 126 -8.59 1.98 8.49
N GLU A 127 -9.71 1.31 8.84
CA GLU A 127 -11.00 1.93 9.08
C GLU A 127 -11.03 2.84 10.32
N TRP A 128 -10.11 2.67 11.28
CA TRP A 128 -9.96 3.56 12.44
C TRP A 128 -8.60 4.24 12.51
N ALA A 129 -7.85 4.24 11.39
CA ALA A 129 -6.51 4.79 11.33
C ALA A 129 -5.55 4.20 12.37
N ALA A 130 -5.50 2.87 12.46
CA ALA A 130 -4.69 2.16 13.46
C ALA A 130 -3.25 2.69 13.56
N SER A 131 -2.73 2.81 14.77
CA SER A 131 -1.37 3.34 15.00
C SER A 131 -0.28 2.28 14.79
N THR A 132 -0.64 1.01 15.02
CA THR A 132 0.25 -0.15 14.85
C THR A 132 0.76 -0.28 13.40
N PRO A 133 2.08 -0.46 13.17
CA PRO A 133 2.61 -0.68 11.82
C PRO A 133 2.18 -2.05 11.28
N PHE A 134 2.51 -2.35 10.04
CA PHE A 134 2.51 -3.73 9.53
C PHE A 134 3.86 -4.02 8.90
N GLN A 135 4.71 -4.73 9.63
CA GLN A 135 6.11 -4.97 9.27
C GLN A 135 6.26 -6.29 8.50
N TYR A 136 7.33 -6.39 7.71
CA TYR A 136 7.72 -7.68 7.12
C TYR A 136 8.37 -8.57 8.20
N PHE A 137 7.74 -9.70 8.52
CA PHE A 137 8.23 -10.67 9.50
C PHE A 137 8.21 -12.10 8.94
N THR A 138 9.11 -12.93 9.45
CA THR A 138 9.28 -14.34 9.06
C THR A 138 9.76 -15.14 10.25
N ASP A 139 9.42 -16.42 10.31
CA ASP A 139 9.90 -17.35 11.34
C ASP A 139 10.64 -18.51 10.65
N ARG A 140 11.94 -18.34 10.39
CA ARG A 140 12.74 -19.34 9.66
C ARG A 140 13.60 -20.11 10.65
N ALA A 141 13.34 -21.41 10.77
CA ALA A 141 14.12 -22.28 11.63
C ALA A 141 15.61 -22.40 11.22
N ASP A 142 15.92 -22.27 9.93
CA ASP A 142 17.29 -22.24 9.42
C ASP A 142 17.88 -20.81 9.58
N PRO A 143 18.90 -20.61 10.44
CA PRO A 143 19.49 -19.30 10.65
C PRO A 143 20.16 -18.72 9.40
N GLY A 144 20.72 -19.56 8.53
CA GLY A 144 21.31 -19.14 7.27
C GLY A 144 20.25 -18.59 6.31
N LEU A 145 19.09 -19.25 6.25
CA LEU A 145 17.94 -18.74 5.49
C LEU A 145 17.40 -17.44 6.10
N GLY A 146 17.28 -17.36 7.43
CA GLY A 146 16.85 -16.15 8.13
C GLY A 146 17.76 -14.95 7.82
N LYS A 147 19.08 -15.13 7.90
CA LYS A 147 20.06 -14.10 7.55
C LYS A 147 19.94 -13.67 6.09
N ASN A 148 19.80 -14.62 5.16
CA ASN A 148 19.63 -14.34 3.74
C ASN A 148 18.36 -13.52 3.46
N VAL A 149 17.25 -13.81 4.17
CA VAL A 149 16.01 -13.03 4.09
C VAL A 149 16.22 -11.61 4.58
N ALA A 150 16.85 -11.43 5.76
CA ALA A 150 17.11 -10.11 6.33
C ALA A 150 18.01 -9.24 5.41
N GLU A 151 19.08 -9.82 4.87
CA GLU A 151 19.94 -9.11 3.91
C GLU A 151 19.23 -8.81 2.59
N GLY A 152 18.42 -9.75 2.09
CA GLY A 152 17.60 -9.56 0.90
C GLY A 152 16.65 -8.38 1.06
N ARG A 153 15.97 -8.31 2.21
CA ARG A 153 15.06 -7.22 2.54
C ARG A 153 15.77 -5.87 2.63
N ARG A 154 16.93 -5.80 3.29
CA ARG A 154 17.74 -4.56 3.35
C ARG A 154 18.16 -4.07 1.97
N ARG A 155 18.58 -4.98 1.07
CA ARG A 155 18.93 -4.64 -0.32
C ARG A 155 17.73 -4.14 -1.12
N GLU A 156 16.57 -4.78 -0.94
CA GLU A 156 15.32 -4.38 -1.61
C GLU A 156 14.88 -2.98 -1.15
N VAL A 157 14.83 -2.73 0.16
CA VAL A 157 14.46 -1.41 0.71
C VAL A 157 15.43 -0.32 0.25
N ALA A 158 16.74 -0.61 0.23
CA ALA A 158 17.74 0.31 -0.31
C ALA A 158 17.48 0.68 -1.78
N SER A 159 17.04 -0.30 -2.59
CA SER A 159 16.74 -0.07 -4.01
C SER A 159 15.53 0.84 -4.23
N PHE A 160 14.69 1.01 -3.22
CA PHE A 160 13.58 1.96 -3.19
C PHE A 160 13.96 3.31 -2.57
N GLY A 161 15.22 3.52 -2.20
CA GLY A 161 15.74 4.79 -1.69
C GLY A 161 15.50 5.04 -0.20
N TRP A 162 15.07 4.04 0.55
CA TRP A 162 14.94 4.11 2.01
C TRP A 162 16.20 3.61 2.72
N SER A 163 16.41 4.06 3.96
CA SER A 163 17.59 3.71 4.74
C SER A 163 17.55 2.22 5.15
N PRO A 164 18.59 1.42 4.85
CA PRO A 164 18.67 0.03 5.30
C PRO A 164 18.72 -0.12 6.82
N ILE A 165 19.11 0.93 7.54
CA ILE A 165 19.23 0.96 9.00
C ILE A 165 17.84 0.96 9.66
N GLU A 166 16.84 1.48 8.95
CA GLU A 166 15.46 1.58 9.45
C GLU A 166 14.68 0.28 9.25
N VAL A 167 15.27 -0.73 8.60
CA VAL A 167 14.63 -2.02 8.33
C VAL A 167 14.79 -2.94 9.54
N PRO A 168 13.70 -3.26 10.27
CA PRO A 168 13.75 -4.22 11.37
C PRO A 168 14.20 -5.59 10.87
N ASP A 169 14.85 -6.38 11.73
CA ASP A 169 15.20 -7.76 11.38
C ASP A 169 13.91 -8.59 11.21
N PRO A 170 13.60 -9.14 10.02
CA PRO A 170 12.38 -9.90 9.80
C PRO A 170 12.23 -11.13 10.70
N GLN A 171 13.32 -11.65 11.28
CA GLN A 171 13.30 -12.78 12.21
C GLN A 171 13.00 -12.37 13.66
N ASP A 172 13.03 -11.08 14.00
CA ASP A 172 12.73 -10.61 15.35
C ASP A 172 11.23 -10.81 15.64
N PRO A 173 10.85 -11.64 16.63
CA PRO A 173 9.46 -11.89 16.98
C PRO A 173 8.69 -10.61 17.33
N SER A 174 9.39 -9.57 17.79
CA SER A 174 8.78 -8.28 18.11
C SER A 174 8.18 -7.57 16.89
N ASN A 175 8.61 -7.87 15.66
CA ASN A 175 7.98 -7.35 14.45
C ASN A 175 6.56 -7.90 14.28
N PHE A 176 6.37 -9.19 14.53
CA PHE A 176 5.04 -9.82 14.48
C PHE A 176 4.14 -9.22 15.56
N GLU A 177 4.65 -9.10 16.78
CA GLU A 177 3.91 -8.51 17.90
C GLU A 177 3.51 -7.05 17.63
N ARG A 178 4.42 -6.21 17.13
CA ARG A 178 4.11 -4.82 16.72
C ARG A 178 3.13 -4.72 15.56
N SER A 179 3.00 -5.76 14.75
CA SER A 179 2.10 -5.79 13.58
C SER A 179 0.69 -6.27 13.92
N LYS A 180 0.44 -6.66 15.17
CA LYS A 180 -0.91 -6.95 15.65
C LYS A 180 -1.65 -5.64 15.84
N VAL A 181 -2.82 -5.59 15.23
CA VAL A 181 -3.71 -4.43 15.33
C VAL A 181 -4.22 -4.31 16.77
N ASP A 182 -4.02 -3.15 17.37
CA ASP A 182 -4.60 -2.80 18.66
C ASP A 182 -6.05 -2.35 18.47
N ARG A 183 -6.99 -3.06 19.09
CA ARG A 183 -8.43 -2.76 18.99
C ARG A 183 -8.89 -1.83 20.10
N ASP A 184 -8.12 -1.70 21.17
CA ASP A 184 -8.46 -0.82 22.30
C ASP A 184 -8.32 0.66 21.89
N GLU A 185 -7.54 0.94 20.82
CA GLU A 185 -7.48 2.23 20.13
C GLU A 185 -8.87 2.80 19.80
N LEU A 186 -9.87 1.95 19.53
CA LEU A 186 -11.25 2.38 19.25
C LEU A 186 -11.93 3.08 20.43
N GLU A 187 -11.40 2.99 21.65
CA GLU A 187 -11.86 3.76 22.80
C GLU A 187 -11.34 5.21 22.79
N GLU A 188 -10.30 5.49 22.01
CA GLU A 188 -9.75 6.82 21.89
C GLU A 188 -10.57 7.70 20.92
N PRO A 189 -10.79 8.99 21.24
CA PRO A 189 -11.63 9.86 20.42
C PRO A 189 -11.22 9.94 18.95
N TYR A 190 -9.91 10.00 18.67
CA TYR A 190 -9.38 10.13 17.30
C TYR A 190 -9.74 8.90 16.43
N HIS A 191 -9.39 7.70 16.89
CA HIS A 191 -9.65 6.46 16.17
C HIS A 191 -11.15 6.17 16.04
N ARG A 192 -11.93 6.46 17.09
CA ARG A 192 -13.40 6.38 17.05
C ARG A 192 -14.01 7.37 16.06
N GLY A 193 -13.47 8.58 15.98
CA GLY A 193 -13.86 9.60 15.01
C GLY A 193 -13.65 9.11 13.58
N MET A 194 -12.47 8.55 13.30
CA MET A 194 -12.14 7.93 12.01
C MET A 194 -13.09 6.79 11.65
N PHE A 195 -13.36 5.86 12.58
CA PHE A 195 -14.24 4.71 12.36
C PHE A 195 -15.68 5.09 12.05
N THR A 196 -16.19 6.12 12.74
CA THR A 196 -17.59 6.58 12.60
C THR A 196 -17.77 7.61 11.49
N GLY A 197 -16.69 8.11 10.90
CA GLY A 197 -16.72 9.21 9.93
C GLY A 197 -17.06 10.57 10.54
N THR A 198 -16.91 10.73 11.86
CA THR A 198 -17.15 12.00 12.57
C THR A 198 -15.86 12.81 12.67
N THR A 199 -15.97 14.13 12.81
CA THR A 199 -14.81 15.00 13.07
C THR A 199 -14.65 15.13 14.58
N THR A 200 -13.45 14.84 15.06
CA THR A 200 -13.05 14.96 16.47
C THR A 200 -12.80 16.41 16.86
#